data_AF-A0A7Y8AKN4-F1
#
_entry.id   AF-A0A7Y8AKN4-F1
#
_cell.length_a   1.000
_cell.length_b   1.000
_cell.length_c   1.000
_cell.angle_alpha   90.00
_cell.angle_beta   90.00
_cell.angle_gamma   90.00
#
_symmetry.space_group_name_H-M   'P 1'
#
loop_
_entity.id
_entity.type
_entity.pdbx_description
1 polymer ?
#
loop_
_entity_poly.entity_id
_entity_poly.type
_entity_poly.pdbx_seq_one_letter_code
_entity_poly.pdbx_strand_id
1 'polypeptide(L)'
;MSDSNQSPRDVSCCVNAVACDHCPEGCGDDGANVHVHVHVHHHHHCCRPAPVEPAVVPEEKPKVLPTINIGYVGLSLGSPSHPKPLPQIGSPSNYGATGIYNKVAAIKFIDASTDVIGSSLTAQQLLAKYPMLSIGLYNSAFNPTEAQRFREYVKAGGVMWITSDQAASPGAANVLTQFGHTGSFAGTVAAPYSGVSSATETSSSYFGDSTGVPLSGNAKFVIASSQPPPGSRVLATSGPEPIVWLPGGTGECVVWTADADLLSINIDGTNVDSPQERFLQNLFAFLIDKVLMNTQ
;
A
#
# COMPACT_ATOMS: atom_id res chain seq x y z
N MET A 1 2.22 36.28 -56.44
CA MET A 1 1.59 35.00 -56.07
C MET A 1 2.63 34.18 -55.35
N SER A 2 2.54 34.14 -54.02
CA SER A 2 3.37 33.31 -53.16
C SER A 2 2.54 33.00 -51.93
N ASP A 3 2.01 31.77 -51.92
CA ASP A 3 1.36 31.16 -50.77
C ASP A 3 2.38 30.92 -49.66
N SER A 4 1.99 31.23 -48.43
CA SER A 4 2.67 30.78 -47.22
C SER A 4 1.63 30.44 -46.16
N ASN A 5 1.20 29.18 -46.19
CA ASN A 5 0.49 28.52 -45.10
C ASN A 5 1.43 28.39 -43.90
N GLN A 6 1.19 29.15 -42.83
CA GLN A 6 1.60 28.74 -41.49
C GLN A 6 0.44 28.91 -40.52
N SER A 7 0.11 27.78 -39.88
CA SER A 7 -0.90 27.64 -38.83
C SER A 7 -0.50 28.44 -37.59
N PRO A 8 -1.43 29.13 -36.91
CA PRO A 8 -1.14 29.71 -35.61
C PRO A 8 -0.90 28.57 -34.60
N ARG A 9 0.22 28.62 -33.89
CA ARG A 9 0.40 27.84 -32.66
C ARG A 9 -0.16 28.67 -31.51
N ASP A 10 -1.11 28.09 -30.78
CA ASP A 10 -1.66 28.66 -29.57
C ASP A 10 -0.56 28.86 -28.52
N VAL A 11 -0.30 30.11 -28.18
CA VAL A 11 0.50 30.50 -27.02
C VAL A 11 -0.46 30.56 -25.84
N SER A 12 -0.48 29.52 -25.01
CA SER A 12 -1.19 29.55 -23.73
C SER A 12 -0.36 30.35 -22.73
N CYS A 13 -0.79 31.58 -22.43
CA CYS A 13 -0.28 32.36 -21.33
C CYS A 13 -1.01 31.94 -20.05
N CYS A 14 -0.35 31.22 -19.14
CA CYS A 14 -0.82 31.09 -17.77
C CYS A 14 -0.75 32.47 -17.09
N VAL A 15 -1.90 33.00 -16.67
CA VAL A 15 -1.98 34.19 -15.82
C VAL A 15 -1.59 33.77 -14.40
N ASN A 16 -0.38 34.12 -13.97
CA ASN A 16 -0.01 34.08 -12.56
C ASN A 16 -0.72 35.23 -11.84
N ALA A 17 -1.70 34.91 -11.00
CA ALA A 17 -2.24 35.85 -10.03
C ALA A 17 -1.18 36.09 -8.96
N VAL A 18 -0.37 37.14 -9.13
CA VAL A 18 0.48 37.67 -8.06
C VAL A 18 -0.43 38.52 -7.16
N ALA A 19 -0.48 38.15 -5.88
CA ALA A 19 -1.21 38.86 -4.84
C ALA A 19 -0.71 40.31 -4.71
N CYS A 20 -1.62 41.27 -4.89
CA CYS A 20 -1.41 42.68 -4.58
C CYS A 20 -1.68 42.93 -3.10
N ASP A 21 -0.72 42.61 -2.23
CA ASP A 21 -0.70 43.13 -0.87
C ASP A 21 0.12 44.41 -0.89
N HIS A 22 -0.53 45.58 -0.99
CA HIS A 22 -0.14 46.89 -0.41
C HIS A 22 -0.81 48.07 -1.16
N CYS A 23 -2.05 48.43 -0.78
CA CYS A 23 -2.60 49.78 -0.93
C CYS A 23 -3.78 49.98 0.05
N PRO A 24 -3.75 50.95 0.99
CA PRO A 24 -4.85 51.17 1.95
C PRO A 24 -5.96 52.12 1.45
N GLU A 25 -5.97 52.52 0.19
CA GLU A 25 -6.99 53.41 -0.37
C GLU A 25 -7.59 52.79 -1.63
N GLY A 26 -8.92 52.77 -1.70
CA GLY A 26 -9.77 51.91 -2.51
C GLY A 26 -9.38 51.74 -3.99
N CYS A 27 -9.39 50.49 -4.46
CA CYS A 27 -9.46 50.16 -5.88
C CYS A 27 -10.85 50.56 -6.41
N GLY A 28 -10.91 51.66 -7.15
CA GLY A 28 -12.08 52.03 -7.93
C GLY A 28 -12.24 51.13 -9.14
N ASP A 29 -13.48 50.68 -9.38
CA ASP A 29 -13.91 49.98 -10.58
C ASP A 29 -13.88 50.93 -11.79
N ASP A 30 -12.72 51.06 -12.43
CA ASP A 30 -12.61 51.61 -13.79
C ASP A 30 -11.87 50.60 -14.67
N GLY A 31 -12.65 49.81 -15.40
CA GLY A 31 -12.19 48.89 -16.43
C GLY A 31 -11.57 49.64 -17.61
N ALA A 32 -10.33 50.09 -17.45
CA ALA A 32 -9.52 50.58 -18.56
C ALA A 32 -8.86 49.38 -19.27
N ASN A 33 -9.28 49.13 -20.52
CA ASN A 33 -8.64 48.17 -21.41
C ASN A 33 -7.16 48.55 -21.62
N VAL A 34 -6.26 47.86 -20.94
CA VAL A 34 -4.82 47.97 -21.20
C VAL A 34 -4.50 47.18 -22.47
N HIS A 35 -4.39 47.88 -23.60
CA HIS A 35 -3.84 47.30 -24.83
C HIS A 35 -2.31 47.23 -24.72
N VAL A 36 -1.79 46.04 -24.41
CA VAL A 36 -0.35 45.77 -24.46
C VAL A 36 0.04 45.48 -25.92
N HIS A 37 0.79 46.41 -26.53
CA HIS A 37 1.36 46.21 -27.87
C HIS A 37 2.74 45.55 -27.72
N VAL A 38 2.86 44.26 -28.05
CA VAL A 38 4.14 43.54 -28.03
C VAL A 38 4.77 43.62 -29.41
N HIS A 39 5.85 44.37 -29.56
CA HIS A 39 6.71 44.29 -30.75
C HIS A 39 7.71 43.15 -30.60
N VAL A 40 7.55 42.10 -31.40
CA VAL A 40 8.53 41.02 -31.53
C VAL A 40 9.54 41.41 -32.62
N HIS A 41 10.74 41.81 -32.21
CA HIS A 41 11.85 42.02 -33.15
C HIS A 41 12.50 40.68 -33.51
N HIS A 42 12.30 40.23 -34.75
CA HIS A 42 13.04 39.09 -35.32
C HIS A 42 14.45 39.54 -35.71
N HIS A 43 15.44 39.25 -34.86
CA HIS A 43 16.84 39.39 -35.24
C HIS A 43 17.26 38.15 -36.05
N HIS A 44 17.33 38.28 -37.37
CA HIS A 44 18.01 37.31 -38.24
C HIS A 44 19.53 37.41 -38.03
N HIS A 45 20.03 36.84 -36.94
CA HIS A 45 21.46 36.60 -36.79
C HIS A 45 21.85 35.35 -37.59
N CYS A 46 22.70 35.54 -38.60
CA CYS A 46 23.38 34.49 -39.37
C CYS A 46 24.46 33.77 -38.53
N CYS A 47 24.11 33.29 -37.35
CA CYS A 47 25.00 32.45 -36.57
C CYS A 47 24.96 31.03 -37.14
N ARG A 48 26.07 30.62 -37.77
CA ARG A 48 26.33 29.21 -38.05
C ARG A 48 26.12 28.44 -36.74
N PRO A 49 25.22 27.43 -36.69
CA PRO A 49 25.09 26.60 -35.50
C PRO A 49 26.45 25.93 -35.27
N ALA A 50 27.01 26.13 -34.08
CA ALA A 50 28.15 25.35 -33.63
C ALA A 50 27.77 23.86 -33.72
N PRO A 51 28.71 22.96 -34.05
CA PRO A 51 28.46 21.53 -33.99
C PRO A 51 27.89 21.22 -32.60
N VAL A 52 26.65 20.73 -32.56
CA VAL A 52 26.05 20.24 -31.32
C VAL A 52 26.85 18.99 -30.98
N GLU A 53 27.72 19.07 -29.97
CA GLU A 53 28.33 17.89 -29.38
C GLU A 53 27.20 16.92 -29.01
N PRO A 54 27.29 15.64 -29.42
CA PRO A 54 26.27 14.66 -29.08
C PRO A 54 26.12 14.66 -27.57
N ALA A 55 24.91 14.93 -27.09
CA ALA A 55 24.60 14.91 -25.67
C ALA A 55 25.08 13.57 -25.11
N VAL A 56 26.04 13.65 -24.18
CA VAL A 56 26.46 12.48 -23.40
C VAL A 56 25.23 12.06 -22.63
N VAL A 57 24.55 11.00 -23.09
CA VAL A 57 23.45 10.38 -22.36
C VAL A 57 24.06 9.95 -21.02
N PRO A 58 23.61 10.51 -19.88
CA PRO A 58 24.13 10.10 -18.60
C PRO A 58 23.91 8.60 -18.47
N GLU A 59 24.99 7.86 -18.25
CA GLU A 59 24.92 6.44 -17.97
C GLU A 59 24.11 6.28 -16.67
N GLU A 60 22.85 5.86 -16.80
CA GLU A 60 21.96 5.65 -15.67
C GLU A 60 22.55 4.51 -14.84
N LYS A 61 23.05 4.84 -13.64
CA LYS A 61 23.60 3.83 -12.74
C LYS A 61 22.57 2.72 -12.55
N PRO A 62 22.97 1.44 -12.65
CA PRO A 62 22.04 0.33 -12.48
C PRO A 62 21.26 0.47 -11.17
N LYS A 63 19.93 0.53 -11.27
CA LYS A 63 19.05 0.59 -10.11
C LYS A 63 19.13 -0.75 -9.35
N VAL A 64 19.79 -0.74 -8.19
CA VAL A 64 19.85 -1.91 -7.32
C VAL A 64 18.52 -2.03 -6.58
N LEU A 65 17.76 -3.10 -6.86
CA LEU A 65 16.50 -3.36 -6.19
C LEU A 65 16.72 -4.09 -4.85
N PRO A 66 15.99 -3.73 -3.78
CA PRO A 66 16.16 -4.33 -2.47
C PRO A 66 15.56 -5.74 -2.40
N THR A 67 16.08 -6.56 -1.48
CA THR A 67 15.42 -7.80 -1.03
C THR A 67 14.65 -7.50 0.25
N ILE A 68 13.38 -7.91 0.32
CA ILE A 68 12.53 -7.69 1.49
C ILE A 68 12.44 -8.99 2.29
N ASN A 69 12.85 -8.91 3.56
CA ASN A 69 12.69 -10.00 4.53
C ASN A 69 11.38 -9.80 5.31
N ILE A 70 10.50 -10.79 5.26
CA ILE A 70 9.22 -10.80 5.96
C ILE A 70 9.28 -11.86 7.06
N GLY A 71 9.18 -11.42 8.31
CA GLY A 71 9.08 -12.34 9.45
C GLY A 71 7.65 -12.85 9.57
N TYR A 72 7.43 -14.17 9.64
CA TYR A 72 6.10 -14.73 9.88
C TYR A 72 5.99 -15.40 11.25
N VAL A 73 4.81 -15.37 11.87
CA VAL A 73 4.51 -16.02 13.16
C VAL A 73 3.09 -16.57 13.16
N GLY A 74 2.94 -17.84 13.52
CA GLY A 74 1.63 -18.49 13.67
C GLY A 74 0.93 -18.79 12.34
N LEU A 75 -0.41 -18.76 12.35
CA LEU A 75 -1.25 -18.94 11.17
C LEU A 75 -1.36 -17.63 10.38
N SER A 76 -0.36 -17.35 9.55
CA SER A 76 -0.20 -16.08 8.83
C SER A 76 0.30 -16.27 7.40
N LEU A 77 0.37 -15.20 6.62
CA LEU A 77 1.07 -15.20 5.33
C LEU A 77 2.56 -15.58 5.55
N GLY A 78 3.10 -16.44 4.68
CA GLY A 78 4.47 -16.96 4.82
C GLY A 78 4.57 -18.25 5.63
N SER A 79 3.55 -18.56 6.44
CA SER A 79 3.51 -19.78 7.24
C SER A 79 3.32 -21.02 6.37
N PRO A 80 3.95 -22.16 6.71
CA PRO A 80 3.69 -23.44 6.05
C PRO A 80 2.21 -23.87 6.08
N SER A 81 1.41 -23.34 7.00
CA SER A 81 -0.03 -23.60 7.08
C SER A 81 -0.86 -22.87 6.02
N HIS A 82 -0.33 -21.80 5.41
CA HIS A 82 -0.99 -21.03 4.33
C HIS A 82 -0.03 -20.88 3.14
N PRO A 83 0.36 -22.00 2.49
CA PRO A 83 1.43 -21.98 1.50
C PRO A 83 0.98 -21.43 0.13
N LYS A 84 -0.33 -21.36 -0.13
CA LYS A 84 -0.89 -21.11 -1.46
C LYS A 84 -0.52 -19.77 -2.11
N PRO A 85 -0.38 -18.65 -1.39
CA PRO A 85 0.07 -17.40 -2.00
C PRO A 85 1.57 -17.41 -2.33
N LEU A 86 2.37 -18.30 -1.75
CA LEU A 86 3.82 -18.25 -1.83
C LEU A 86 4.38 -18.51 -3.24
N PRO A 87 3.86 -19.46 -4.03
CA PRO A 87 4.29 -19.63 -5.41
C PRO A 87 4.01 -18.39 -6.28
N GLN A 88 2.91 -17.66 -6.04
CA GLN A 88 2.62 -16.40 -6.73
C GLN A 88 3.58 -15.30 -6.32
N ILE A 89 3.86 -15.16 -5.02
CA ILE A 89 4.80 -14.16 -4.49
C ILE A 89 6.25 -14.45 -4.91
N GLY A 90 6.63 -15.72 -4.97
CA GLY A 90 7.95 -16.17 -5.41
C GLY A 90 8.13 -16.20 -6.93
N SER A 91 7.08 -15.98 -7.71
CA SER A 91 7.15 -16.03 -9.17
C SER A 91 7.84 -14.79 -9.76
N PRO A 92 8.90 -14.94 -10.57
CA PRO A 92 9.55 -13.83 -11.26
C PRO A 92 8.63 -13.05 -12.23
N SER A 93 7.53 -13.65 -12.67
CA SER A 93 6.52 -12.96 -13.50
C SER A 93 5.70 -11.94 -12.69
N ASN A 94 5.57 -12.15 -11.38
CA ASN A 94 4.74 -11.33 -10.50
C ASN A 94 5.59 -10.37 -9.69
N TYR A 95 6.70 -10.84 -9.13
CA TYR A 95 7.60 -10.06 -8.28
C TYR A 95 9.05 -10.22 -8.73
N GLY A 96 9.81 -9.12 -8.78
CA GLY A 96 11.21 -9.12 -9.23
C GLY A 96 11.46 -8.09 -10.32
N ALA A 97 12.71 -7.94 -10.75
CA ALA A 97 13.12 -6.87 -11.68
C ALA A 97 12.30 -6.79 -12.99
N THR A 98 11.72 -7.91 -13.43
CA THR A 98 10.92 -8.02 -14.66
C THR A 98 9.46 -8.39 -14.40
N GLY A 99 9.04 -8.50 -13.14
CA GLY A 99 7.68 -8.88 -12.78
C GLY A 99 6.68 -7.73 -12.93
N ILE A 100 5.40 -8.04 -12.73
CA ILE A 100 4.33 -7.03 -12.64
C ILE A 100 4.66 -6.01 -11.53
N TYR A 101 5.06 -6.48 -10.35
CA TYR A 101 5.61 -5.65 -9.28
C TYR A 101 7.15 -5.69 -9.31
N ASN A 102 7.74 -4.64 -9.87
CA ASN A 102 9.17 -4.59 -10.21
C ASN A 102 10.05 -3.70 -9.33
N LYS A 103 9.59 -3.40 -8.11
CA LYS A 103 10.30 -2.51 -7.18
C LYS A 103 11.24 -3.23 -6.22
N VAL A 104 11.26 -4.56 -6.25
CA VAL A 104 12.09 -5.41 -5.38
C VAL A 104 12.84 -6.44 -6.22
N ALA A 105 14.00 -6.89 -5.73
CA ALA A 105 14.74 -7.98 -6.33
C ALA A 105 14.15 -9.34 -5.93
N ALA A 106 13.77 -9.47 -4.65
CA ALA A 106 13.24 -10.70 -4.09
C ALA A 106 12.46 -10.44 -2.79
N ILE A 107 11.60 -11.38 -2.43
CA ILE A 107 10.87 -11.42 -1.17
C ILE A 107 11.19 -12.73 -0.48
N LYS A 108 11.51 -12.69 0.81
CA LYS A 108 11.86 -13.85 1.62
C LYS A 108 10.99 -13.92 2.85
N PHE A 109 10.36 -15.07 3.09
CA PHE A 109 9.65 -15.35 4.33
C PHE A 109 10.58 -16.08 5.29
N ILE A 110 10.64 -15.61 6.53
CA ILE A 110 11.51 -16.12 7.58
C ILE A 110 10.66 -16.39 8.81
N ASP A 111 10.79 -17.58 9.41
CA ASP A 111 10.13 -17.87 10.68
C ASP A 111 10.68 -16.94 11.77
N ALA A 112 9.83 -16.04 12.25
CA ALA A 112 10.18 -15.05 13.27
C ALA A 112 9.69 -15.48 14.67
N SER A 113 9.19 -16.71 14.84
CA SER A 113 8.55 -17.15 16.08
C SER A 113 9.45 -17.01 17.30
N THR A 114 10.75 -17.34 17.21
CA THR A 114 11.70 -17.21 18.32
C THR A 114 12.14 -15.76 18.57
N ASP A 115 12.05 -14.90 17.56
CA ASP A 115 12.35 -13.47 17.68
C ASP A 115 11.17 -12.68 18.28
N VAL A 116 9.96 -13.24 18.20
CA VAL A 116 8.72 -12.62 18.70
C VAL A 116 8.28 -13.26 20.03
N ILE A 117 8.05 -14.56 20.10
CA ILE A 117 7.43 -15.19 21.28
C ILE A 117 8.47 -15.38 22.39
N GLY A 118 8.19 -14.88 23.59
CA GLY A 118 9.07 -14.97 24.76
C GLY A 118 10.41 -14.23 24.59
N SER A 119 10.54 -13.42 23.56
CA SER A 119 11.78 -12.75 23.17
C SER A 119 11.96 -11.39 23.86
N SER A 120 13.21 -11.05 24.18
CA SER A 120 13.59 -9.72 24.69
C SER A 120 13.95 -8.70 23.61
N LEU A 121 13.82 -9.04 22.32
CA LEU A 121 14.11 -8.10 21.24
C LEU A 121 13.20 -6.88 21.33
N THR A 122 13.75 -5.70 21.06
CA THR A 122 12.98 -4.46 20.96
C THR A 122 12.25 -4.35 19.62
N ALA A 123 11.28 -3.44 19.53
CA ALA A 123 10.61 -3.11 18.28
C ALA A 123 11.59 -2.73 17.15
N GLN A 124 12.62 -1.92 17.46
CA GLN A 124 13.64 -1.50 16.49
C GLN A 124 14.54 -2.67 16.06
N GLN A 125 14.87 -3.58 16.97
CA GLN A 125 15.64 -4.78 16.62
C GLN A 125 14.84 -5.74 15.73
N LEU A 126 13.53 -5.86 15.96
CA LEU A 126 12.64 -6.58 15.04
C LEU A 126 12.58 -5.91 13.66
N LEU A 127 12.44 -4.59 13.61
CA LEU A 127 12.42 -3.82 12.36
C LEU A 127 13.70 -3.96 11.54
N ALA A 128 14.86 -3.94 12.19
CA ALA A 128 16.15 -4.13 11.53
C ALA A 128 16.30 -5.51 10.88
N LYS A 129 15.62 -6.54 11.43
CA LYS A 129 15.61 -7.90 10.87
C LYS A 129 14.53 -8.08 9.80
N TYR A 130 13.34 -7.57 10.08
CA TYR A 130 12.12 -7.78 9.32
C TYR A 130 11.46 -6.41 9.08
N PRO A 131 11.67 -5.79 7.90
CA PRO A 131 10.93 -4.57 7.52
C PRO A 131 9.41 -4.79 7.47
N MET A 132 8.96 -6.04 7.33
CA MET A 132 7.56 -6.41 7.45
C MET A 132 7.39 -7.66 8.32
N LEU A 133 6.32 -7.69 9.13
CA LEU A 133 5.87 -8.87 9.86
C LEU A 133 4.53 -9.36 9.32
N SER A 134 4.35 -10.68 9.26
CA SER A 134 3.04 -11.30 9.14
C SER A 134 2.74 -12.11 10.39
N ILE A 135 1.64 -11.80 11.08
CA ILE A 135 1.30 -12.46 12.34
C ILE A 135 -0.12 -13.04 12.31
N GLY A 136 -0.26 -14.26 12.82
CA GLY A 136 -1.51 -14.97 12.95
C GLY A 136 -2.04 -14.91 14.38
N LEU A 137 -3.33 -14.59 14.54
CA LEU A 137 -3.96 -14.43 15.85
C LEU A 137 -4.75 -15.66 16.31
N TYR A 138 -5.02 -16.61 15.41
CA TYR A 138 -5.69 -17.87 15.73
C TYR A 138 -4.96 -18.62 16.84
N ASN A 139 -5.66 -18.86 17.97
CA ASN A 139 -5.09 -19.50 19.16
C ASN A 139 -3.75 -18.90 19.61
N SER A 140 -3.50 -17.63 19.30
CA SER A 140 -2.23 -16.99 19.62
C SER A 140 -2.07 -16.82 21.13
N ALA A 141 -0.83 -17.03 21.60
CA ALA A 141 -0.45 -16.88 22.98
C ALA A 141 0.21 -15.51 23.26
N PHE A 142 0.00 -14.52 22.38
CA PHE A 142 0.65 -13.22 22.51
C PHE A 142 0.29 -12.55 23.83
N ASN A 143 1.28 -12.33 24.69
CA ASN A 143 1.07 -11.64 25.96
C ASN A 143 0.97 -10.11 25.73
N PRO A 144 0.56 -9.31 26.74
CA PRO A 144 0.42 -7.87 26.59
C PRO A 144 1.72 -7.15 26.17
N THR A 145 2.88 -7.64 26.63
CA THR A 145 4.19 -7.08 26.26
C THR A 145 4.51 -7.32 24.78
N GLU A 146 4.25 -8.52 24.28
CA GLU A 146 4.43 -8.87 22.86
C GLU A 146 3.49 -8.04 21.97
N ALA A 147 2.22 -7.92 22.37
CA ALA A 147 1.24 -7.10 21.65
C ALA A 147 1.63 -5.62 21.64
N GLN A 148 2.09 -5.08 22.77
CA GLN A 148 2.59 -3.70 22.84
C GLN A 148 3.79 -3.49 21.91
N ARG A 149 4.71 -4.47 21.84
CA ARG A 149 5.87 -4.39 20.94
C ARG A 149 5.47 -4.35 19.48
N PHE A 150 4.40 -5.03 19.05
CA PHE A 150 3.89 -4.90 17.67
C PHE A 150 3.44 -3.47 17.36
N ARG A 151 2.75 -2.82 18.29
CA ARG A 151 2.37 -1.41 18.15
C ARG A 151 3.60 -0.51 18.07
N GLU A 152 4.61 -0.75 18.90
CA GLU A 152 5.88 0.00 18.87
C GLU A 152 6.65 -0.23 17.57
N TYR A 153 6.63 -1.46 17.04
CA TYR A 153 7.21 -1.82 15.75
C TYR A 153 6.57 -1.03 14.61
N VAL A 154 5.24 -0.96 14.56
CA VAL A 154 4.53 -0.14 13.55
C VAL A 154 4.84 1.34 13.71
N LYS A 155 4.89 1.86 14.94
CA LYS A 155 5.29 3.25 15.20
C LYS A 155 6.72 3.57 14.76
N ALA A 156 7.60 2.58 14.77
CA ALA A 156 8.98 2.72 14.30
C ALA A 156 9.10 2.65 12.77
N GLY A 157 8.00 2.47 12.03
CA GLY A 157 7.98 2.35 10.57
C GLY A 157 7.88 0.91 10.07
N GLY A 158 7.71 -0.06 10.96
CA GLY A 158 7.47 -1.45 10.56
C GLY A 158 6.09 -1.65 9.93
N VAL A 159 6.01 -2.56 8.97
CA VAL A 159 4.78 -2.88 8.23
C VAL A 159 4.24 -4.24 8.68
N MET A 160 2.93 -4.39 8.82
CA MET A 160 2.32 -5.63 9.29
C MET A 160 1.16 -6.12 8.42
N TRP A 161 1.13 -7.43 8.19
CA TRP A 161 -0.05 -8.18 7.79
C TRP A 161 -0.54 -9.00 8.98
N ILE A 162 -1.70 -8.65 9.53
CA ILE A 162 -2.30 -9.33 10.67
C ILE A 162 -3.44 -10.20 10.17
N THR A 163 -3.44 -11.47 10.55
CA THR A 163 -4.45 -12.45 10.14
C THR A 163 -5.14 -13.00 11.37
N SER A 164 -6.45 -12.83 11.45
CA SER A 164 -7.32 -13.50 12.40
C SER A 164 -7.94 -14.76 11.78
N ASP A 165 -8.66 -15.52 12.61
CA ASP A 165 -9.45 -16.69 12.25
C ASP A 165 -10.53 -16.87 13.35
N GLN A 166 -11.51 -17.74 13.17
CA GLN A 166 -12.70 -17.94 14.01
C GLN A 166 -12.49 -18.07 15.53
N ALA A 167 -11.30 -18.36 16.05
CA ALA A 167 -11.08 -18.46 17.49
C ALA A 167 -10.73 -17.12 18.17
N ALA A 168 -11.51 -16.75 19.19
CA ALA A 168 -11.08 -15.75 20.17
C ALA A 168 -10.03 -16.35 21.11
N SER A 169 -8.88 -15.70 21.18
CA SER A 169 -7.80 -16.02 22.12
C SER A 169 -7.43 -14.78 22.93
N PRO A 170 -6.88 -14.94 24.15
CA PRO A 170 -6.32 -13.81 24.90
C PRO A 170 -5.26 -13.06 24.09
N GLY A 171 -4.46 -13.77 23.29
CA GLY A 171 -3.48 -13.14 22.41
C GLY A 171 -4.10 -12.27 21.33
N ALA A 172 -5.16 -12.75 20.66
CA ALA A 172 -5.89 -11.95 19.70
C ALA A 172 -6.45 -10.67 20.35
N ALA A 173 -7.07 -10.78 21.53
CA ALA A 173 -7.60 -9.64 22.27
C ALA A 173 -6.50 -8.62 22.63
N ASN A 174 -5.35 -9.10 23.13
CA ASN A 174 -4.20 -8.25 23.43
C ASN A 174 -3.75 -7.44 22.21
N VAL A 175 -3.59 -8.08 21.04
CA VAL A 175 -3.16 -7.41 19.81
C VAL A 175 -4.23 -6.42 19.32
N LEU A 176 -5.49 -6.84 19.24
CA LEU A 176 -6.62 -5.98 18.83
C LEU A 176 -6.70 -4.69 19.64
N THR A 177 -6.62 -4.78 20.97
CA THR A 177 -6.65 -3.62 21.87
C THR A 177 -5.44 -2.70 21.67
N GLN A 178 -4.24 -3.22 21.41
CA GLN A 178 -3.06 -2.39 21.13
C GLN A 178 -3.21 -1.57 19.84
N PHE A 179 -3.97 -2.09 18.88
CA PHE A 179 -4.33 -1.38 17.65
C PHE A 179 -5.66 -0.60 17.76
N GLY A 180 -6.17 -0.38 18.97
CA GLY A 180 -7.31 0.50 19.22
C GLY A 180 -8.68 -0.08 18.89
N HIS A 181 -8.76 -1.39 18.62
CA HIS A 181 -10.06 -2.05 18.47
C HIS A 181 -10.78 -2.09 19.82
N THR A 182 -12.11 -1.99 19.78
CA THR A 182 -12.96 -1.96 20.98
C THR A 182 -14.07 -3.01 20.92
N GLY A 183 -14.79 -3.15 22.04
CA GLY A 183 -15.91 -4.10 22.16
C GLY A 183 -15.46 -5.49 22.59
N SER A 184 -16.38 -6.44 22.48
CA SER A 184 -16.12 -7.85 22.81
C SER A 184 -15.67 -8.59 21.55
N PHE A 185 -14.59 -9.36 21.68
CA PHE A 185 -14.09 -10.20 20.60
C PHE A 185 -14.52 -11.64 20.88
N ALA A 186 -15.50 -12.11 20.11
CA ALA A 186 -16.05 -13.44 20.28
C ALA A 186 -15.57 -14.35 19.14
N GLY A 187 -15.28 -15.60 19.49
CA GLY A 187 -15.04 -16.62 18.48
C GLY A 187 -16.35 -17.01 17.80
N THR A 188 -16.23 -17.60 16.63
CA THR A 188 -17.37 -18.10 15.84
C THR A 188 -17.16 -19.57 15.48
N VAL A 189 -18.22 -20.18 14.96
CA VAL A 189 -18.12 -21.52 14.37
C VAL A 189 -17.49 -21.39 12.99
N ALA A 190 -16.51 -22.25 12.71
CA ALA A 190 -15.91 -22.34 11.38
C ALA A 190 -16.99 -22.66 10.34
N ALA A 191 -17.24 -21.72 9.42
CA ALA A 191 -18.19 -21.87 8.33
C ALA A 191 -17.72 -21.11 7.10
N PRO A 192 -18.01 -21.61 5.88
CA PRO A 192 -17.79 -20.88 4.65
C PRO A 192 -18.58 -19.57 4.64
N TYR A 193 -18.01 -18.54 4.02
CA TYR A 193 -18.71 -17.30 3.78
C TYR A 193 -18.32 -16.69 2.43
N SER A 194 -19.16 -15.79 1.97
CA SER A 194 -18.88 -14.94 0.82
C SER A 194 -18.74 -13.49 1.27
N GLY A 195 -17.77 -12.80 0.69
CA GLY A 195 -17.53 -11.38 0.87
C GLY A 195 -17.35 -10.68 -0.46
N VAL A 196 -17.13 -9.37 -0.39
CA VAL A 196 -16.89 -8.52 -1.55
C VAL A 196 -15.84 -7.47 -1.18
N SER A 197 -14.91 -7.20 -2.09
CA SER A 197 -14.01 -6.06 -1.93
C SER A 197 -14.77 -4.75 -2.13
N SER A 198 -14.25 -3.66 -1.58
CA SER A 198 -14.84 -2.34 -1.73
C SER A 198 -14.87 -1.92 -3.21
N ALA A 199 -15.94 -1.23 -3.61
CA ALA A 199 -16.06 -0.62 -4.93
C ALA A 199 -15.34 0.74 -5.04
N THR A 200 -15.02 1.36 -3.89
CA THR A 200 -14.48 2.73 -3.83
C THR A 200 -13.16 2.82 -3.10
N GLU A 201 -12.86 1.86 -2.23
CA GLU A 201 -11.60 1.80 -1.49
C GLU A 201 -10.65 0.83 -2.18
N THR A 202 -9.47 1.32 -2.57
CA THR A 202 -8.41 0.51 -3.18
C THR A 202 -7.10 0.65 -2.41
N SER A 203 -6.27 -0.39 -2.50
CA SER A 203 -4.90 -0.41 -1.96
C SER A 203 -3.86 -0.14 -3.05
N SER A 204 -3.92 -0.90 -4.14
CA SER A 204 -3.17 -0.68 -5.38
C SER A 204 -3.85 -1.38 -6.56
N SER A 205 -3.26 -1.26 -7.76
CA SER A 205 -3.79 -1.85 -9.00
C SER A 205 -2.72 -2.57 -9.83
N TYR A 206 -1.58 -2.94 -9.24
CA TYR A 206 -0.47 -3.58 -9.95
C TYR A 206 -0.91 -4.82 -10.72
N PHE A 207 -1.73 -5.67 -10.10
CA PHE A 207 -2.23 -6.91 -10.69
C PHE A 207 -3.58 -6.73 -11.42
N GLY A 208 -3.96 -5.48 -11.72
CA GLY A 208 -5.24 -5.13 -12.33
C GLY A 208 -6.30 -4.68 -11.32
N ASP A 209 -7.50 -4.39 -11.83
CA ASP A 209 -8.62 -3.96 -11.00
C ASP A 209 -9.13 -5.10 -10.10
N SER A 210 -9.35 -4.76 -8.84
CA SER A 210 -9.85 -5.65 -7.80
C SER A 210 -10.94 -4.99 -6.94
N THR A 211 -11.63 -3.98 -7.49
CA THR A 211 -12.79 -3.34 -6.84
C THR A 211 -14.07 -4.15 -7.04
N GLY A 212 -14.90 -4.23 -6.01
CA GLY A 212 -16.19 -4.94 -6.07
C GLY A 212 -16.10 -6.44 -6.39
N VAL A 213 -14.95 -7.08 -6.20
CA VAL A 213 -14.74 -8.48 -6.59
C VAL A 213 -15.24 -9.44 -5.50
N PRO A 214 -15.78 -10.61 -5.87
CA PRO A 214 -16.19 -11.62 -4.90
C PRO A 214 -14.98 -12.20 -4.17
N LEU A 215 -15.14 -12.39 -2.86
CA LEU A 215 -14.16 -13.01 -1.99
C LEU A 215 -14.79 -14.22 -1.31
N SER A 216 -14.01 -15.27 -1.13
CA SER A 216 -14.41 -16.49 -0.44
C SER A 216 -13.43 -16.81 0.67
N GLY A 217 -13.97 -17.09 1.84
CA GLY A 217 -13.23 -17.47 3.03
C GLY A 217 -13.99 -18.54 3.80
N ASN A 218 -13.37 -18.98 4.88
CA ASN A 218 -13.94 -19.95 5.78
C ASN A 218 -13.49 -19.63 7.19
N ALA A 219 -14.42 -19.64 8.14
CA ALA A 219 -14.08 -19.43 9.55
C ALA A 219 -13.54 -18.02 9.88
N LYS A 220 -14.16 -16.95 9.37
CA LYS A 220 -13.77 -15.58 9.78
C LYS A 220 -13.95 -15.31 11.27
N PHE A 221 -13.00 -14.55 11.81
CA PHE A 221 -13.15 -13.82 13.06
C PHE A 221 -14.20 -12.71 12.90
N VAL A 222 -15.22 -12.68 13.74
CA VAL A 222 -16.26 -11.67 13.62
C VAL A 222 -15.82 -10.36 14.26
N ILE A 223 -15.78 -9.33 13.43
CA ILE A 223 -15.58 -7.94 13.81
C ILE A 223 -16.83 -7.19 13.35
N ALA A 224 -17.54 -6.57 14.29
CA ALA A 224 -18.61 -5.64 13.96
C ALA A 224 -18.04 -4.33 13.42
N SER A 225 -18.79 -3.64 12.56
CA SER A 225 -18.35 -2.40 11.89
C SER A 225 -17.96 -1.26 12.83
N SER A 226 -18.42 -1.28 14.08
CA SER A 226 -18.07 -0.30 15.11
C SER A 226 -16.80 -0.61 15.91
N GLN A 227 -16.22 -1.80 15.74
CA GLN A 227 -15.08 -2.26 16.52
C GLN A 227 -13.71 -1.80 16.02
N PRO A 228 -13.46 -1.63 14.70
CA PRO A 228 -12.23 -1.02 14.22
C PRO A 228 -12.06 0.41 14.77
N PRO A 229 -10.81 0.86 15.01
CA PRO A 229 -10.55 2.21 15.52
C PRO A 229 -11.03 3.30 14.54
N PRO A 230 -11.33 4.52 15.02
CA PRO A 230 -11.67 5.64 14.17
C PRO A 230 -10.63 5.90 13.07
N GLY A 231 -11.09 6.26 11.87
CA GLY A 231 -10.23 6.45 10.70
C GLY A 231 -9.77 5.15 10.03
N SER A 232 -10.31 4.00 10.43
CA SER A 232 -10.08 2.74 9.70
C SER A 232 -10.70 2.79 8.30
N ARG A 233 -9.99 2.21 7.32
CA ARG A 233 -10.49 2.03 5.95
C ARG A 233 -10.88 0.58 5.74
N VAL A 234 -12.14 0.32 5.43
CA VAL A 234 -12.63 -1.04 5.17
C VAL A 234 -12.47 -1.35 3.69
N LEU A 235 -11.70 -2.39 3.38
CA LEU A 235 -11.33 -2.78 2.01
C LEU A 235 -12.16 -3.96 1.50
N ALA A 236 -12.77 -4.72 2.40
CA ALA A 236 -13.70 -5.78 2.05
C ALA A 236 -14.66 -6.08 3.21
N THR A 237 -15.87 -6.52 2.89
CA THR A 237 -16.88 -6.94 3.88
C THR A 237 -17.51 -8.28 3.52
N SER A 238 -18.09 -8.92 4.51
CA SER A 238 -19.05 -10.03 4.35
C SER A 238 -20.32 -9.64 5.10
N GLY A 239 -21.34 -9.20 4.35
CA GLY A 239 -22.47 -8.49 4.93
C GLY A 239 -22.00 -7.18 5.58
N PRO A 240 -22.40 -6.90 6.84
CA PRO A 240 -21.98 -5.68 7.55
C PRO A 240 -20.58 -5.80 8.19
N GLU A 241 -19.96 -6.98 8.18
CA GLU A 241 -18.74 -7.27 8.93
C GLU A 241 -17.50 -6.99 8.05
N PRO A 242 -16.54 -6.17 8.50
CA PRO A 242 -15.24 -6.04 7.84
C PRO A 242 -14.51 -7.39 7.82
N ILE A 243 -14.00 -7.76 6.65
CA ILE A 243 -13.14 -8.94 6.50
C ILE A 243 -11.71 -8.57 6.08
N VAL A 244 -11.51 -7.39 5.49
CA VAL A 244 -10.18 -6.80 5.29
C VAL A 244 -10.24 -5.30 5.54
N TRP A 245 -9.33 -4.76 6.35
CA TRP A 245 -9.28 -3.33 6.66
C TRP A 245 -7.88 -2.84 7.00
N LEU A 246 -7.68 -1.52 6.92
CA LEU A 246 -6.54 -0.79 7.43
C LEU A 246 -6.95 -0.13 8.75
N PRO A 247 -6.40 -0.52 9.91
CA PRO A 247 -6.73 0.14 11.18
C PRO A 247 -6.30 1.61 11.17
N GLY A 248 -7.20 2.49 11.60
CA GLY A 248 -6.93 3.93 11.74
C GLY A 248 -5.76 4.21 12.70
N GLY A 249 -5.03 5.30 12.44
CA GLY A 249 -3.88 5.70 13.27
C GLY A 249 -2.59 4.89 13.05
N THR A 250 -2.57 3.96 12.09
CA THR A 250 -1.38 3.16 11.74
C THR A 250 -0.56 3.71 10.57
N GLY A 251 -0.98 4.84 9.96
CA GLY A 251 -0.34 5.35 8.74
C GLY A 251 -0.44 4.37 7.56
N GLU A 252 -1.45 3.50 7.58
CA GLU A 252 -1.64 2.41 6.60
C GLU A 252 -0.51 1.39 6.57
N CYS A 253 0.29 1.29 7.64
CA CYS A 253 1.34 0.29 7.78
C CYS A 253 0.80 -1.06 8.30
N VAL A 254 -0.51 -1.20 8.48
CA VAL A 254 -1.15 -2.44 8.93
C VAL A 254 -2.32 -2.77 8.02
N VAL A 255 -2.30 -3.97 7.43
CA VAL A 255 -3.48 -4.63 6.87
C VAL A 255 -3.92 -5.70 7.84
N TRP A 256 -5.23 -5.77 8.06
CA TRP A 256 -5.86 -6.82 8.85
C TRP A 256 -6.78 -7.66 7.98
N THR A 257 -6.65 -8.98 8.04
CA THR A 257 -7.60 -9.95 7.47
C THR A 257 -8.31 -10.68 8.60
N ALA A 258 -9.65 -10.71 8.57
CA ALA A 258 -10.46 -11.42 9.58
C ALA A 258 -10.30 -12.95 9.52
N ASP A 259 -9.76 -13.45 8.43
CA ASP A 259 -9.70 -14.86 8.08
C ASP A 259 -8.35 -15.20 7.42
N ALA A 260 -7.75 -16.32 7.82
CA ALA A 260 -6.56 -16.88 7.24
C ALA A 260 -6.85 -17.68 5.96
N ASP A 261 -8.03 -18.29 5.85
CA ASP A 261 -8.48 -19.02 4.66
C ASP A 261 -8.75 -18.09 3.48
N LEU A 262 -8.91 -16.77 3.68
CA LEU A 262 -8.83 -15.79 2.59
C LEU A 262 -7.52 -15.90 1.81
N LEU A 263 -6.43 -16.28 2.48
CA LEU A 263 -5.11 -16.50 1.88
C LEU A 263 -4.94 -17.91 1.30
N SER A 264 -5.99 -18.72 1.25
CA SER A 264 -5.87 -20.12 0.80
C SER A 264 -7.02 -20.60 -0.10
N ILE A 265 -8.20 -20.01 -0.01
CA ILE A 265 -9.33 -20.37 -0.86
C ILE A 265 -9.22 -19.64 -2.19
N ASN A 266 -9.44 -20.37 -3.30
CA ASN A 266 -9.38 -19.82 -4.67
C ASN A 266 -8.03 -19.14 -5.03
N ILE A 267 -6.95 -19.64 -4.46
CA ILE A 267 -5.56 -19.27 -4.77
C ILE A 267 -4.83 -20.53 -5.17
N ASP A 268 -4.20 -20.54 -6.34
CA ASP A 268 -3.40 -21.68 -6.81
C ASP A 268 -2.32 -21.26 -7.81
N GLY A 269 -1.34 -22.15 -8.00
CA GLY A 269 -0.29 -22.00 -9.00
C GLY A 269 0.56 -20.74 -8.84
N THR A 270 1.19 -20.31 -9.93
CA THR A 270 2.11 -19.16 -9.97
C THR A 270 1.51 -17.91 -10.60
N ASN A 271 0.35 -18.04 -11.26
CA ASN A 271 -0.30 -16.92 -11.94
C ASN A 271 -1.24 -16.19 -10.97
N VAL A 272 -1.51 -14.92 -11.24
CA VAL A 272 -2.50 -14.11 -10.52
C VAL A 272 -3.66 -13.88 -11.49
N ASP A 273 -4.62 -14.80 -11.53
CA ASP A 273 -5.68 -14.83 -12.54
C ASP A 273 -7.09 -14.62 -11.95
N SER A 274 -7.29 -15.02 -10.70
CA SER A 274 -8.57 -14.92 -10.04
C SER A 274 -8.79 -13.50 -9.50
N PRO A 275 -10.06 -13.02 -9.42
CA PRO A 275 -10.34 -11.72 -8.80
C PRO A 275 -9.84 -11.62 -7.35
N GLN A 276 -9.96 -12.70 -6.57
CA GLN A 276 -9.48 -12.77 -5.18
C GLN A 276 -7.95 -12.73 -5.11
N GLU A 277 -7.26 -13.44 -6.01
CA GLU A 277 -5.79 -13.36 -6.11
C GLU A 277 -5.34 -11.94 -6.42
N ARG A 278 -5.94 -11.28 -7.41
CA ARG A 278 -5.63 -9.87 -7.72
C ARG A 278 -5.80 -8.96 -6.52
N PHE A 279 -6.91 -9.10 -5.80
CA PHE A 279 -7.18 -8.33 -4.58
C PHE A 279 -6.07 -8.51 -3.53
N LEU A 280 -5.70 -9.76 -3.24
CA LEU A 280 -4.69 -10.07 -2.22
C LEU A 280 -3.28 -9.66 -2.65
N GLN A 281 -2.92 -9.85 -3.92
CA GLN A 281 -1.61 -9.44 -4.44
C GLN A 281 -1.48 -7.92 -4.55
N ASN A 282 -2.57 -7.20 -4.83
CA ASN A 282 -2.61 -5.73 -4.75
C ASN A 282 -2.43 -5.23 -3.31
N LEU A 283 -3.06 -5.88 -2.32
CA LEU A 283 -2.81 -5.58 -0.90
C LEU A 283 -1.37 -5.85 -0.50
N PHE A 284 -0.81 -6.97 -0.94
CA PHE A 284 0.56 -7.33 -0.63
C PHE A 284 1.56 -6.34 -1.26
N ALA A 285 1.41 -6.03 -2.55
CA ALA A 285 2.21 -5.02 -3.23
C ALA A 285 2.11 -3.63 -2.58
N PHE A 286 0.92 -3.25 -2.10
CA PHE A 286 0.71 -2.03 -1.33
C PHE A 286 1.54 -2.00 -0.04
N LEU A 287 1.57 -3.10 0.74
CA LEU A 287 2.40 -3.19 1.94
C LEU A 287 3.90 -3.16 1.62
N ILE A 288 4.33 -3.78 0.52
CA ILE A 288 5.73 -3.68 0.09
C ILE A 288 6.07 -2.23 -0.30
N ASP A 289 5.17 -1.50 -0.95
CA ASP A 289 5.36 -0.06 -1.21
C ASP A 289 5.53 0.73 0.11
N LYS A 290 4.75 0.42 1.15
CA LYS A 290 4.92 1.02 2.48
C LYS A 290 6.27 0.71 3.10
N VAL A 291 6.75 -0.53 2.98
CA VAL A 291 8.10 -0.92 3.41
C VAL A 291 9.15 -0.04 2.73
N LEU A 292 9.07 0.06 1.40
CA LEU A 292 10.05 0.82 0.62
C LEU A 292 10.05 2.31 0.97
N MET A 293 8.87 2.91 1.19
CA MET A 293 8.74 4.30 1.62
C MET A 293 9.36 4.56 2.99
N ASN A 294 9.29 3.61 3.92
CA ASN A 294 9.81 3.78 5.28
C ASN A 294 11.33 3.50 5.39
N THR A 295 11.97 2.99 4.33
CA THR A 295 13.40 2.69 4.29
C THR A 295 14.26 3.71 3.52
N GLN A 296 13.63 4.69 2.88
CA GLN A 296 14.28 5.78 2.15
C GLN A 296 14.40 7.02 3.03
#